data_AF-A0A423TLQ0-F1
#
_entry.id   AF-A0A423TLQ0-F1
#
_cell.length_a   1.000
_cell.length_b   1.000
_cell.length_c   1.000
_cell.angle_alpha   90.00
_cell.angle_beta   90.00
_cell.angle_gamma   90.00
#
_symmetry.space_group_name_H-M   'P 1'
#
loop_
_entity.id
_entity.type
_entity.pdbx_description
1 polymer ?
#
loop_
_entity_poly.entity_id
_entity_poly.type
_entity_poly.pdbx_seq_one_letter_code
_entity_poly.pdbx_strand_id
1 'polypeptide(L)'
;MLPYAKAFLSLVVLLQVLTRAEAEVALVNNVYEGLVVALDPKLPASTEADQQTIIDSVQDLLTKASAAIHAATDTRARLGQVTIVLPRSWAVAADADASGRESWSDAQVRVVAEGRFGNVPRAEQGGRCGVPGSRVEVPVQFAQDLTIQARYGSAGKVMAQEWLKYRYGVFEEHGYPGDGRPHVPRRAEQYDAGHRLHRP
;
A
#
# COMPACT_ATOMS: atom_id res chain seq x y z
N MET A 1 29.26 36.50 25.24
CA MET A 1 27.89 35.95 25.12
C MET A 1 27.78 35.11 23.85
N LEU A 2 27.83 33.78 24.04
CA LEU A 2 27.37 32.66 23.20
C LEU A 2 27.41 32.74 21.65
N PRO A 3 28.59 32.69 21.00
CA PRO A 3 28.69 32.27 19.59
C PRO A 3 28.14 30.85 19.36
N TYR A 4 28.24 29.99 20.39
CA TYR A 4 27.75 28.61 20.37
C TYR A 4 26.23 28.49 20.31
N ALA A 5 25.48 29.46 20.85
CA ALA A 5 24.01 29.40 20.81
C ALA A 5 23.48 29.56 19.38
N LYS A 6 24.11 30.40 18.56
CA LYS A 6 23.73 30.60 17.14
C LYS A 6 24.09 29.39 16.29
N ALA A 7 25.26 28.79 16.50
CA ALA A 7 25.67 27.57 15.82
C ALA A 7 24.76 26.38 16.19
N PHE A 8 24.38 26.27 17.47
CA PHE A 8 23.47 25.25 17.93
C PHE A 8 22.05 25.44 17.37
N LEU A 9 21.53 26.67 17.38
CA LEU A 9 20.23 26.97 16.77
C LEU A 9 20.24 26.69 15.26
N SER A 10 21.31 27.05 14.56
CA SER A 10 21.47 26.78 13.13
C SER A 10 21.58 25.29 12.82
N LEU A 11 22.25 24.52 13.67
CA LEU A 11 22.35 23.06 13.53
C LEU A 11 21.00 22.40 13.79
N VAL A 12 20.25 22.84 14.80
CA VAL A 12 18.89 22.33 15.09
C VAL A 12 17.94 22.66 13.95
N VAL A 13 17.96 23.88 13.41
CA VAL A 13 17.16 24.27 12.24
C VAL A 13 17.57 23.47 11.00
N LEU A 14 18.86 23.25 10.76
CA LEU A 14 19.33 22.41 9.67
C LEU A 14 18.89 20.95 9.83
N LEU A 15 18.89 20.42 11.07
CA LEU A 15 18.42 19.06 11.38
C LEU A 15 16.91 18.93 11.14
N GLN A 16 16.11 19.96 11.45
CA GLN A 16 14.66 20.00 11.19
C GLN A 16 14.32 20.17 9.70
N VAL A 17 15.19 20.82 8.92
CA VAL A 17 15.06 20.90 7.45
C VAL A 17 15.48 19.59 6.77
N LEU A 18 16.36 18.81 7.39
CA LEU A 18 16.81 17.50 6.90
C LEU A 18 15.85 16.35 7.25
N THR A 19 14.96 16.51 8.23
CA THR A 19 13.83 15.60 8.42
C THR A 19 12.82 15.84 7.30
N ARG A 20 13.04 15.20 6.15
CA ARG A 20 11.98 14.98 5.17
C ARG A 20 10.83 14.31 5.92
N ALA A 21 9.65 14.93 5.92
CA ALA A 21 8.44 14.19 6.23
C ALA A 21 8.36 13.10 5.15
N GLU A 22 8.70 11.86 5.50
CA GLU A 22 8.32 10.73 4.67
C GLU A 22 6.82 10.85 4.42
N ALA A 23 6.37 10.58 3.19
CA ALA A 23 4.95 10.51 2.88
C ALA A 23 4.35 9.33 3.66
N GLU A 24 4.05 9.54 4.94
CA GLU A 24 3.49 8.52 5.81
C GLU A 24 1.98 8.48 5.59
N VAL A 25 1.47 7.31 5.22
CA VAL A 25 0.04 7.12 5.01
C VAL A 25 -0.67 7.14 6.36
N ALA A 26 -1.47 8.17 6.59
CA ALA A 26 -2.25 8.34 7.81
C ALA A 26 -3.70 7.85 7.60
N LEU A 27 -4.32 7.29 8.65
CA LEU A 27 -5.75 7.02 8.68
C LEU A 27 -6.43 8.16 9.44
N VAL A 28 -7.03 9.10 8.71
CA VAL A 28 -7.69 10.29 9.27
C VAL A 28 -9.19 10.16 9.01
N ASN A 29 -10.01 10.23 10.07
CA ASN A 29 -11.47 10.12 9.95
C ASN A 29 -11.94 8.94 9.08
N ASN A 30 -11.37 7.74 9.31
CA ASN A 30 -11.65 6.51 8.56
C ASN A 30 -11.21 6.53 7.09
N VAL A 31 -10.33 7.45 6.69
CA VAL A 31 -9.82 7.59 5.32
C VAL A 31 -8.30 7.55 5.32
N TYR A 32 -7.72 6.68 4.48
CA TYR A 32 -6.28 6.71 4.25
C TYR A 32 -5.93 7.90 3.36
N GLU A 33 -5.03 8.73 3.87
CA GLU A 33 -4.54 9.94 3.22
C GLU A 33 -3.02 9.84 2.99
N GLY A 34 -2.54 10.46 1.91
CA GLY A 34 -1.11 10.46 1.56
C GLY A 34 -0.61 9.17 0.92
N LEU A 35 -1.51 8.34 0.37
CA LEU A 35 -1.09 7.11 -0.34
C LEU A 35 -0.40 7.47 -1.65
N VAL A 36 0.83 7.02 -1.83
CA VAL A 36 1.61 7.18 -3.05
C VAL A 36 1.66 5.86 -3.80
N VAL A 37 1.21 5.89 -5.04
CA VAL A 37 1.30 4.79 -6.01
C VAL A 37 2.25 5.23 -7.11
N ALA A 38 3.22 4.40 -7.47
CA ALA A 38 4.14 4.74 -8.55
C ALA A 38 4.13 3.69 -9.67
N LEU A 39 4.17 4.16 -10.90
CA LEU A 39 4.20 3.34 -12.11
C LEU A 39 5.64 3.16 -12.59
N ASP A 40 6.05 1.91 -12.86
CA ASP A 40 7.43 1.61 -13.28
C ASP A 40 7.68 2.12 -14.72
N PRO A 41 8.80 2.82 -15.00
CA PRO A 41 9.16 3.19 -16.37
C PRO A 41 9.26 2.03 -17.37
N LYS A 42 9.43 0.79 -16.88
CA LYS A 42 9.51 -0.44 -17.69
C LYS A 42 8.15 -1.04 -18.06
N LEU A 43 7.05 -0.41 -17.63
CA LEU A 43 5.71 -0.86 -18.02
C LEU A 43 5.55 -0.88 -19.54
N PRO A 44 4.81 -1.86 -20.10
CA PRO A 44 4.66 -2.05 -21.54
C PRO A 44 3.68 -1.03 -22.13
N ALA A 45 4.05 0.25 -22.15
CA ALA A 45 3.22 1.35 -22.65
C ALA A 45 3.97 2.10 -23.76
N SER A 46 3.63 1.80 -25.02
CA SER A 46 4.33 2.36 -26.18
C SER A 46 3.64 3.61 -26.73
N THR A 47 2.34 3.75 -26.48
CA THR A 47 1.52 4.87 -26.93
C THR A 47 0.89 5.60 -25.75
N GLU A 48 0.46 6.86 -25.95
CA GLU A 48 -0.30 7.61 -24.93
C GLU A 48 -1.60 6.89 -24.53
N ALA A 49 -2.24 6.18 -25.47
CA ALA A 49 -3.43 5.38 -25.20
C ALA A 49 -3.13 4.20 -24.26
N ASP A 50 -1.99 3.52 -24.43
CA ASP A 50 -1.56 2.45 -23.52
C ASP A 50 -1.30 3.00 -22.11
N GLN A 51 -0.62 4.14 -22.04
CA GLN A 51 -0.29 4.83 -20.78
C GLN A 51 -1.57 5.20 -20.02
N GLN A 52 -2.56 5.80 -20.72
CA GLN A 52 -3.86 6.12 -20.14
C GLN A 52 -4.61 4.87 -19.68
N THR A 53 -4.61 3.80 -20.50
CA THR A 53 -5.26 2.53 -20.15
C THR A 53 -4.68 1.93 -18.86
N ILE A 54 -3.37 2.03 -18.63
CA ILE A 54 -2.75 1.57 -17.39
C ILE A 54 -3.18 2.42 -16.20
N ILE A 55 -3.20 3.75 -16.34
CA ILE A 55 -3.64 4.67 -15.28
C ILE A 55 -5.07 4.36 -14.87
N ASP A 56 -5.98 4.22 -15.85
CA ASP A 56 -7.38 3.92 -15.61
C ASP A 56 -7.55 2.57 -14.90
N SER A 57 -6.79 1.55 -15.33
CA SER A 57 -6.81 0.22 -14.72
C SER A 57 -6.33 0.24 -13.27
N VAL A 58 -5.31 1.04 -12.97
CA VAL A 58 -4.79 1.21 -11.60
C VAL A 58 -5.80 1.98 -10.74
N GLN A 59 -6.42 3.04 -11.27
CA GLN A 59 -7.48 3.80 -10.57
C GLN A 59 -8.70 2.93 -10.26
N ASP A 60 -9.15 2.11 -11.20
CA ASP A 60 -10.24 1.16 -11.02
C ASP A 60 -9.89 0.11 -9.94
N LEU A 61 -8.68 -0.46 -9.99
CA LEU A 61 -8.21 -1.40 -8.98
C LEU A 61 -8.21 -0.78 -7.57
N LEU A 62 -7.69 0.44 -7.43
CA LEU A 62 -7.66 1.17 -6.16
C LEU A 62 -9.07 1.51 -5.66
N THR A 63 -9.98 1.88 -6.56
CA THR A 63 -11.38 2.14 -6.24
C THR A 63 -12.06 0.88 -5.70
N LYS A 64 -11.87 -0.26 -6.39
CA LYS A 64 -12.38 -1.56 -5.95
C LYS A 64 -11.76 -1.99 -4.61
N ALA A 65 -10.46 -1.75 -4.41
CA ALA A 65 -9.78 -2.03 -3.15
C ALA A 65 -10.33 -1.17 -2.01
N SER A 66 -10.54 0.13 -2.25
CA SER A 66 -11.14 1.06 -1.30
C SER A 66 -12.51 0.59 -0.83
N ALA A 67 -13.38 0.20 -1.77
CA ALA A 67 -14.70 -0.35 -1.45
C ALA A 67 -14.60 -1.66 -0.64
N ALA A 68 -13.67 -2.55 -1.00
CA ALA A 68 -13.45 -3.81 -0.29
C ALA A 68 -12.95 -3.59 1.15
N ILE A 69 -12.01 -2.66 1.35
CA ILE A 69 -11.53 -2.26 2.69
C ILE A 69 -12.68 -1.68 3.51
N HIS A 70 -13.49 -0.80 2.91
CA HIS A 70 -14.62 -0.16 3.57
C HIS A 70 -15.64 -1.17 4.06
N ALA A 71 -16.01 -2.12 3.20
CA ALA A 71 -16.90 -3.21 3.57
C ALA A 71 -16.29 -4.13 4.65
N ALA A 72 -15.03 -4.54 4.49
CA ALA A 72 -14.36 -5.45 5.41
C ALA A 72 -14.10 -4.85 6.80
N THR A 73 -14.02 -3.53 6.89
CA THR A 73 -13.76 -2.82 8.15
C THR A 73 -15.01 -2.27 8.81
N ASP A 74 -16.21 -2.65 8.36
CA ASP A 74 -17.48 -2.11 8.86
C ASP A 74 -17.51 -0.58 8.81
N THR A 75 -17.17 -0.04 7.63
CA THR A 75 -17.11 1.39 7.31
C THR A 75 -16.01 2.22 8.01
N ARG A 76 -15.06 1.57 8.71
CA ARG A 76 -14.02 2.24 9.51
C ARG A 76 -12.72 2.60 8.76
N ALA A 77 -12.54 2.14 7.54
CA ALA A 77 -11.39 2.54 6.72
C ALA A 77 -11.72 2.51 5.23
N ARG A 78 -11.13 3.40 4.44
CA ARG A 78 -11.15 3.35 2.96
C ARG A 78 -9.96 4.10 2.38
N LEU A 79 -9.57 3.83 1.15
CA LEU A 79 -8.60 4.68 0.46
C LEU A 79 -9.28 6.00 0.06
N GLY A 80 -8.61 7.13 0.26
CA GLY A 80 -9.14 8.46 -0.07
C GLY A 80 -8.20 9.27 -0.94
N GLN A 81 -7.16 9.84 -0.33
CA GLN A 81 -6.20 10.69 -1.05
C GLN A 81 -5.06 9.83 -1.59
N VAL A 82 -5.05 9.63 -2.90
CA VAL A 82 -4.05 8.84 -3.61
C VAL A 82 -3.34 9.69 -4.66
N THR A 83 -2.02 9.71 -4.60
CA THR A 83 -1.14 10.34 -5.59
C THR A 83 -0.55 9.26 -6.49
N ILE A 84 -0.76 9.34 -7.80
CA ILE A 84 -0.16 8.42 -8.78
C ILE A 84 1.05 9.10 -9.44
N VAL A 85 2.25 8.62 -9.14
CA VAL A 85 3.51 9.07 -9.73
C VAL A 85 3.73 8.37 -11.06
N LEU A 86 3.77 9.15 -12.14
CA LEU A 86 3.98 8.67 -13.50
C LEU A 86 5.48 8.59 -13.85
N PRO A 87 5.90 7.70 -14.77
CA PRO A 87 7.24 7.70 -15.31
C PRO A 87 7.51 8.99 -16.07
N ARG A 88 8.70 9.57 -15.90
CA ARG A 88 9.11 10.78 -16.66
C ARG A 88 9.14 10.58 -18.18
N SER A 89 9.21 9.34 -18.65
CA SER A 89 9.19 8.98 -20.06
C SER A 89 7.79 8.94 -20.67
N TRP A 90 6.74 8.99 -19.86
CA TRP A 90 5.37 8.98 -20.34
C TRP A 90 4.96 10.38 -20.79
N ALA A 91 4.26 10.45 -21.91
CA ALA A 91 3.77 11.71 -22.47
C ALA A 91 2.39 12.08 -21.90
N VAL A 92 1.86 11.26 -20.98
CA VAL A 92 0.49 11.40 -20.51
C VAL A 92 0.27 12.57 -19.53
N ALA A 93 -0.76 13.31 -19.93
CA ALA A 93 -1.65 14.22 -19.22
C ALA A 93 -1.21 15.69 -19.13
N ALA A 94 -1.93 16.51 -19.89
CA ALA A 94 -2.00 17.97 -19.74
C ALA A 94 -2.38 18.42 -18.31
N ASP A 95 -2.88 17.50 -17.47
CA ASP A 95 -3.33 17.73 -16.10
C ASP A 95 -2.37 17.16 -15.03
N ALA A 96 -1.26 16.51 -15.42
CA ALA A 96 -0.29 16.01 -14.46
C ALA A 96 0.48 17.17 -13.83
N ASP A 97 0.33 17.35 -12.52
CA ASP A 97 1.08 18.36 -11.78
C ASP A 97 2.56 17.96 -11.69
N ALA A 98 3.38 18.58 -12.53
CA ALA A 98 4.82 18.39 -12.54
C ALA A 98 5.53 18.93 -11.28
N SER A 99 4.80 19.61 -10.37
CA SER A 99 5.32 20.15 -9.12
C SER A 99 5.19 19.20 -7.92
N GLY A 100 4.59 18.02 -8.10
CA GLY A 100 4.47 16.97 -7.08
C GLY A 100 5.83 16.65 -6.44
N ARG A 101 5.84 16.50 -5.11
CA ARG A 101 7.07 16.21 -4.34
C ARG A 101 7.33 14.72 -4.21
N GLU A 102 6.28 13.93 -4.37
CA GLU A 102 6.26 12.48 -4.25
C GLU A 102 7.02 11.82 -5.39
N SER A 103 7.74 10.75 -5.07
CA SER A 103 8.59 10.04 -6.01
C SER A 103 8.43 8.53 -5.87
N TRP A 104 9.08 7.78 -6.77
CA TRP A 104 9.11 6.32 -6.75
C TRP A 104 9.57 5.73 -5.41
N SER A 105 10.50 6.40 -4.69
CA SER A 105 10.98 5.93 -3.39
C SER A 105 9.94 6.06 -2.29
N ASP A 106 9.01 7.00 -2.42
CA ASP A 106 7.99 7.29 -1.40
C ASP A 106 6.75 6.39 -1.57
N ALA A 107 6.67 5.64 -2.67
CA ALA A 107 5.51 4.85 -3.03
C ALA A 107 5.32 3.61 -2.14
N GLN A 108 4.14 3.54 -1.50
CA GLN A 108 3.70 2.34 -0.79
C GLN A 108 3.21 1.27 -1.76
N VAL A 109 2.69 1.65 -2.92
CA VAL A 109 2.28 0.72 -3.98
C VAL A 109 3.11 0.98 -5.23
N ARG A 110 3.71 -0.07 -5.79
CA ARG A 110 4.48 0.01 -7.03
C ARG A 110 3.86 -0.87 -8.09
N VAL A 111 3.46 -0.27 -9.20
CA VAL A 111 2.92 -0.98 -10.35
C VAL A 111 4.07 -1.33 -11.28
N VAL A 112 4.31 -2.62 -11.47
CA VAL A 112 5.47 -3.16 -12.18
C VAL A 112 5.03 -3.98 -13.40
N ALA A 113 5.93 -4.13 -14.38
CA ALA A 113 5.67 -4.95 -15.56
C ALA A 113 5.49 -6.43 -15.19
N GLU A 114 6.37 -6.95 -14.34
CA GLU A 114 6.41 -8.34 -13.90
C GLU A 114 6.57 -8.39 -12.38
N GLY A 115 5.70 -9.15 -11.70
CA GLY A 115 5.78 -9.34 -10.26
C GLY A 115 6.82 -10.38 -9.88
N ARG A 116 7.53 -10.13 -8.78
CA ARG A 116 8.52 -11.08 -8.22
C ARG A 116 7.94 -12.48 -7.96
N PHE A 117 6.65 -12.55 -7.61
CA PHE A 117 5.97 -13.79 -7.25
C PHE A 117 4.78 -14.11 -8.17
N GLY A 118 4.87 -13.70 -9.44
CA GLY A 118 3.84 -13.91 -10.46
C GLY A 118 2.94 -12.70 -10.65
N ASN A 119 1.79 -12.92 -11.30
CA ASN A 119 0.91 -11.85 -11.77
C ASN A 119 -0.19 -11.47 -10.77
N VAL A 120 0.12 -11.44 -9.48
CA VAL A 120 -0.81 -11.07 -8.40
C VAL A 120 -0.15 -10.05 -7.46
N PRO A 121 -0.91 -9.08 -6.91
CA PRO A 121 -0.39 -8.16 -5.93
C PRO A 121 0.26 -8.89 -4.75
N ARG A 122 1.35 -8.33 -4.24
CA ARG A 122 2.02 -8.88 -3.05
C ARG A 122 2.63 -7.79 -2.19
N ALA A 123 2.27 -7.79 -0.91
CA ALA A 123 2.95 -7.02 0.11
C ALA A 123 4.32 -7.66 0.39
N GLU A 124 5.37 -6.84 0.35
CA GLU A 124 6.69 -7.21 0.83
C GLU A 124 6.70 -7.15 2.36
N GLN A 125 6.44 -8.29 2.99
CA GLN A 125 6.47 -8.46 4.44
C GLN A 125 7.74 -9.20 4.86
N GLY A 126 8.71 -8.47 5.43
CA GLY A 126 9.89 -9.06 6.06
C GLY A 126 9.80 -9.17 7.59
N GLY A 127 8.78 -8.54 8.19
CA GLY A 127 8.61 -8.43 9.63
C GLY A 127 7.76 -9.55 10.26
N ARG A 128 7.48 -9.41 11.56
CA ARG A 128 6.55 -10.27 12.33
C ARG A 128 5.13 -9.67 12.32
N CYS A 129 4.18 -10.36 12.93
CA CYS A 129 2.82 -9.84 13.11
C CYS A 129 2.83 -8.43 13.72
N GLY A 130 2.02 -7.53 13.17
CA GLY A 130 1.94 -6.13 13.64
C GLY A 130 3.01 -5.20 13.06
N VAL A 131 4.00 -5.71 12.33
CA VAL A 131 5.04 -4.90 11.68
C VAL A 131 4.61 -4.58 10.24
N PRO A 132 4.49 -3.30 9.85
CA PRO A 132 4.16 -2.94 8.48
C PRO A 132 5.14 -3.53 7.46
N GLY A 133 4.63 -3.81 6.26
CA GLY A 133 5.45 -4.18 5.10
C GLY A 133 6.24 -3.00 4.57
N SER A 134 7.22 -3.25 3.69
CA SER A 134 7.99 -2.20 3.04
C SER A 134 7.23 -1.53 1.90
N ARG A 135 6.48 -2.31 1.13
CA ARG A 135 5.65 -1.86 -0.01
C ARG A 135 4.71 -2.97 -0.49
N VAL A 136 3.78 -2.62 -1.36
CA VAL A 136 2.98 -3.56 -2.17
C VAL A 136 3.45 -3.47 -3.61
N GLU A 137 3.80 -4.61 -4.20
CA GLU A 137 4.09 -4.72 -5.62
C GLU A 137 2.84 -5.21 -6.36
N VAL A 138 2.44 -4.50 -7.42
CA VAL A 138 1.25 -4.80 -8.22
C VAL A 138 1.68 -5.02 -9.67
N PRO A 139 1.63 -6.26 -10.18
CA PRO A 139 1.87 -6.52 -11.59
C PRO A 139 0.77 -5.88 -12.43
N VAL A 140 1.13 -5.13 -13.48
CA VAL A 140 0.16 -4.40 -14.32
C VAL A 140 -0.88 -5.31 -14.96
N GLN A 141 -0.48 -6.55 -15.31
CA GLN A 141 -1.37 -7.56 -15.83
C GLN A 141 -2.52 -7.89 -14.87
N PHE A 142 -2.29 -7.84 -13.55
CA PHE A 142 -3.37 -8.06 -12.59
C PHE A 142 -4.43 -6.95 -12.65
N ALA A 143 -4.01 -5.70 -12.86
CA ALA A 143 -4.92 -4.56 -12.97
C ALA A 143 -5.77 -4.63 -14.25
N GLN A 144 -5.23 -5.23 -15.32
CA GLN A 144 -5.85 -5.23 -16.67
C GLN A 144 -6.58 -6.53 -17.03
N ASP A 145 -6.12 -7.69 -16.56
CA ASP A 145 -6.60 -9.00 -17.01
C ASP A 145 -7.62 -9.61 -16.04
N LEU A 146 -8.89 -9.60 -16.46
CA LEU A 146 -10.01 -10.21 -15.72
C LEU A 146 -9.87 -11.73 -15.55
N THR A 147 -9.17 -12.43 -16.45
CA THR A 147 -8.95 -13.87 -16.36
C THR A 147 -7.97 -14.21 -15.24
N ILE A 148 -6.96 -13.36 -15.01
CA ILE A 148 -6.08 -13.47 -13.85
C ILE A 148 -6.88 -13.20 -12.58
N GLN A 149 -7.63 -12.10 -12.54
CA GLN A 149 -8.46 -11.74 -11.38
C GLN A 149 -9.41 -12.88 -11.00
N ALA A 150 -10.11 -13.49 -11.97
CA ALA A 150 -11.05 -14.57 -11.74
C ALA A 150 -10.44 -15.80 -11.02
N ARG A 151 -9.13 -16.03 -11.11
CA ARG A 151 -8.43 -17.14 -10.42
C ARG A 151 -8.25 -16.90 -8.93
N TYR A 152 -8.14 -15.63 -8.51
CA TYR A 152 -7.84 -15.23 -7.13
C TYR A 152 -9.06 -14.62 -6.42
N GLY A 153 -10.13 -14.34 -7.14
CA GLY A 153 -11.36 -13.72 -6.63
C GLY A 153 -11.47 -12.26 -7.05
N SER A 154 -12.35 -11.49 -6.40
CA SER A 154 -12.55 -10.09 -6.77
C SER A 154 -11.25 -9.29 -6.58
N ALA A 155 -10.81 -8.58 -7.63
CA ALA A 155 -9.55 -7.81 -7.62
C ALA A 155 -9.43 -6.85 -6.44
N GLY A 156 -10.54 -6.18 -6.08
CA GLY A 156 -10.59 -5.30 -4.92
C GLY A 156 -10.27 -6.01 -3.60
N LYS A 157 -10.76 -7.23 -3.38
CA LYS A 157 -10.45 -8.00 -2.16
C LYS A 157 -8.99 -8.45 -2.13
N VAL A 158 -8.44 -8.89 -3.26
CA VAL A 158 -7.03 -9.28 -3.36
C VAL A 158 -6.14 -8.08 -3.03
N MET A 159 -6.38 -6.93 -3.67
CA MET A 159 -5.61 -5.72 -3.38
C MET A 159 -5.83 -5.22 -1.94
N ALA A 160 -7.04 -5.30 -1.41
CA ALA A 160 -7.34 -4.96 -0.01
C ALA A 160 -6.57 -5.85 0.98
N GLN A 161 -6.47 -7.16 0.72
CA GLN A 161 -5.69 -8.07 1.56
C GLN A 161 -4.21 -7.67 1.58
N GLU A 162 -3.60 -7.43 0.43
CA GLU A 162 -2.20 -6.98 0.36
C GLU A 162 -2.00 -5.60 1.00
N TRP A 163 -2.96 -4.69 0.86
CA TRP A 163 -2.94 -3.41 1.58
C TRP A 163 -2.94 -3.61 3.10
N LEU A 164 -3.79 -4.48 3.63
CA LEU A 164 -3.87 -4.74 5.07
C LEU A 164 -2.61 -5.45 5.59
N LYS A 165 -2.05 -6.38 4.82
CA LYS A 165 -0.74 -7.00 5.08
C LYS A 165 0.36 -5.95 5.18
N TYR A 166 0.43 -5.04 4.21
CA TYR A 166 1.34 -3.91 4.22
C TYR A 166 1.12 -3.00 5.43
N ARG A 167 -0.12 -2.61 5.72
CA ARG A 167 -0.41 -1.59 6.75
C ARG A 167 -0.31 -2.10 8.18
N TYR A 168 -0.66 -3.36 8.42
CA TYR A 168 -0.84 -3.91 9.77
C TYR A 168 0.04 -5.13 10.05
N GLY A 169 0.80 -5.62 9.07
CA GLY A 169 1.62 -6.82 9.26
C GLY A 169 0.79 -8.06 9.58
N VAL A 170 -0.44 -8.15 9.06
CA VAL A 170 -1.26 -9.36 9.17
C VAL A 170 -0.79 -10.41 8.16
N PHE A 171 -1.05 -11.68 8.41
CA PHE A 171 -0.63 -12.80 7.55
C PHE A 171 -1.84 -13.54 7.00
N GLU A 172 -1.64 -14.32 5.93
CA GLU A 172 -2.71 -15.19 5.42
C GLU A 172 -3.04 -16.28 6.45
N GLU A 173 -4.34 -16.43 6.73
CA GLU A 173 -4.85 -17.48 7.60
C GLU A 173 -5.37 -18.70 6.82
N HIS A 174 -5.34 -18.65 5.48
CA HIS A 174 -5.69 -19.79 4.65
C HIS A 174 -4.43 -20.57 4.26
N GLY A 175 -4.59 -21.90 4.24
CA GLY A 175 -3.60 -22.81 3.69
C GLY A 175 -3.46 -22.70 2.17
N TYR A 176 -2.55 -23.51 1.62
CA TYR A 176 -2.47 -23.72 0.16
C TYR A 176 -3.36 -24.91 -0.24
N PRO A 177 -3.93 -24.94 -1.46
CA PRO A 177 -4.63 -26.12 -1.94
C PRO A 177 -3.75 -27.37 -1.85
N GLY A 178 -4.21 -28.40 -1.14
CA GLY A 178 -3.46 -29.64 -0.91
C GLY A 178 -2.56 -29.63 0.33
N ASP A 179 -2.58 -28.57 1.14
CA ASP A 179 -2.07 -28.66 2.50
C ASP A 179 -2.98 -29.63 3.29
N GLY A 180 -2.39 -30.75 3.73
CA GLY A 180 -3.07 -31.80 4.49
C GLY A 180 -3.15 -31.52 6.00
N ARG A 181 -2.85 -30.29 6.45
CA ARG A 181 -2.95 -29.90 7.86
C ARG A 181 -4.24 -29.09 8.02
N PRO A 182 -5.26 -29.63 8.69
CA PRO A 182 -6.40 -28.82 9.08
C PRO A 182 -5.87 -27.61 9.85
N HIS A 183 -6.14 -26.39 9.37
CA HIS A 183 -5.94 -25.19 10.16
C HIS A 183 -6.95 -25.25 11.31
N VAL A 184 -6.54 -25.89 12.40
CA VAL A 184 -7.26 -25.84 13.67
C VAL A 184 -7.07 -24.42 14.18
N PRO A 185 -8.12 -23.59 14.34
CA PRO A 185 -8.00 -22.41 15.16
C PRO A 185 -7.51 -22.93 16.52
N ARG A 186 -6.36 -22.45 17.01
CA ARG A 186 -5.99 -22.72 18.40
C ARG A 186 -7.12 -22.16 19.23
N ARG A 187 -7.99 -23.04 19.73
CA ARG A 187 -9.07 -22.68 20.62
C ARG A 187 -8.42 -21.92 21.78
N ALA A 188 -8.87 -20.69 22.03
CA ALA A 188 -8.38 -19.82 23.10
C ALA A 188 -8.75 -20.34 24.52
N GLU A 189 -8.87 -21.65 24.70
CA GLU A 189 -9.26 -22.32 25.95
C GLU A 189 -8.06 -22.71 26.81
N GLN A 190 -6.85 -22.24 26.48
CA GLN A 190 -5.63 -22.60 27.23
C GLN A 190 -4.80 -21.40 27.68
N TYR A 191 -5.42 -20.22 27.77
CA TYR A 191 -4.94 -19.16 28.66
C TYR A 191 -5.87 -19.11 29.87
N ASP A 192 -5.39 -19.69 30.95
CA ASP A 192 -5.97 -19.63 32.28
C ASP A 192 -6.36 -18.19 32.61
N ALA A 193 -7.62 -18.01 33.01
CA ALA A 193 -8.25 -16.72 33.22
C ALA A 193 -7.69 -16.09 34.50
N GLY A 194 -6.57 -15.38 34.37
CA GLY A 194 -6.19 -14.36 35.35
C GLY A 194 -7.20 -13.22 35.29
N HIS A 195 -8.13 -13.17 36.24
CA HIS A 195 -9.10 -12.09 36.38
C HIS A 195 -8.45 -10.71 36.21
N ARG A 196 -8.98 -9.90 35.30
CA ARG A 196 -8.72 -8.46 35.29
C ARG A 196 -10.03 -7.70 35.17
N LEU A 197 -10.43 -7.16 36.32
CA LEU A 197 -11.40 -6.08 36.43
C LEU A 197 -10.71 -4.79 36.02
N HIS A 198 -11.27 -4.09 35.02
CA HIS A 198 -11.10 -2.65 34.92
C HIS A 198 -12.45 -2.01 34.59
N ARG A 199 -12.99 -1.32 35.61
CA ARG A 199 -13.88 -0.15 35.49
C ARG A 199 -13.01 1.07 35.16
N PRO A 200 -13.52 2.17 34.56
CA PRO A 200 -14.92 2.65 34.50
C PRO A 200 -15.72 2.18 33.29
#